data_AF-A0A376CLW1-F1
#
_entry.id   AF-A0A376CLW1-F1
#
_cell.length_a   1.000
_cell.length_b   1.000
_cell.length_c   1.000
_cell.angle_alpha   90.00
_cell.angle_beta   90.00
_cell.angle_gamma   90.00
#
_symmetry.space_group_name_H-M   'P 1'
#
loop_
_entity.id
_entity.type
_entity.pdbx_description
1 polymer ?
#
loop_
_entity_poly.entity_id
_entity_poly.type
_entity_poly.pdbx_seq_one_letter_code
_entity_poly.pdbx_strand_id
1 'polypeptide(L)'
;MIADKACAYTIHPEVLEQKAQWVERSGAAELLDQYFEESRGRGGRVSEYRFSMLGYLTVKAALMAIPRAASDAEAYRVIRELTVDQLERLGMNAEVRTASDKAFYNWIARRLRVVDPGFDLPARRVTNAEHRRHVGSRTPEVSAAVHLAADRLHAVVNLLVAASVDETHPAGARGDIVIDETVVDLAGQSDGLGSRDNKFRAAAYMGAYYVRDREDNSINTAGQPVKTVKKAAFGIGITAVTRIGDVEDLYGVAPVITGIAIHKPTSASIEGATRAIQAHQQHGFDNRKGTRGRLPYLTVDMGYNQKRGFNDACLDLGYSPVVRYPRSWRAVWASAGDEHTFRGVPAGPVQIAGDFYCPAAARIATGTTRLVRKTVDILDDDDGFERHDRRLEALLPMLMGTNSRPYRARPQGRPRKDSDSARPTARIDLVCPAVQGRVRCPLKPASMVAGPETPTVTPSWNAEDFRCCAKSQVTVEYSRDQWRMATWGMTPGSWEHATYFEAARALTEQRFSVMKSVHVAGISDLHWSGRREPGIAILVALWVASTNRAIQDSHSRRRKRRTSSIKRRWAHIEEDLGRRPVTIPPRT
;
A
#
# COMPACT_ATOMS: atom_id res chain seq x y z
N MET A 1 24.82 -31.44 -15.14
CA MET A 1 25.12 -32.37 -14.03
C MET A 1 25.23 -31.53 -12.76
N ILE A 2 24.18 -31.48 -11.94
CA ILE A 2 24.29 -31.03 -10.56
C ILE A 2 24.59 -32.32 -9.78
N ALA A 3 25.73 -32.35 -9.09
CA ALA A 3 26.15 -33.52 -8.33
C ALA A 3 25.06 -33.93 -7.33
N ASP A 4 24.76 -35.23 -7.28
CA ASP A 4 23.83 -35.89 -6.38
C ASP A 4 24.40 -35.85 -4.93
N LYS A 5 24.49 -34.64 -4.37
CA LYS A 5 24.91 -34.42 -2.99
C LYS A 5 23.67 -34.50 -2.11
N ALA A 6 23.66 -35.48 -1.21
CA ALA A 6 22.68 -35.63 -0.15
C ALA A 6 22.41 -34.29 0.56
N CYS A 7 21.20 -34.11 1.07
CA CYS A 7 20.84 -32.89 1.77
C CYS A 7 21.75 -32.70 3.00
N ALA A 8 22.41 -31.54 3.10
CA ALA A 8 23.33 -31.25 4.20
C ALA A 8 22.60 -30.93 5.53
N TYR A 9 21.27 -31.08 5.53
CA TYR A 9 20.37 -30.82 6.63
C TYR A 9 19.12 -31.68 6.46
N THR A 10 18.42 -31.92 7.57
CA THR A 10 17.09 -32.53 7.60
C THR A 10 16.10 -31.52 8.17
N ILE A 11 14.88 -31.53 7.64
CA ILE A 11 13.81 -30.70 8.19
C ILE A 11 13.20 -31.45 9.36
N HIS A 12 13.22 -30.82 10.54
CA HIS A 12 12.63 -31.42 11.74
C HIS A 12 11.13 -31.69 11.50
N PRO A 13 10.60 -32.87 11.89
CA PRO A 13 9.20 -33.22 11.65
C PRO A 13 8.20 -32.17 12.15
N GLU A 14 8.46 -31.57 13.31
CA GLU A 14 7.60 -30.51 13.87
C GLU A 14 7.57 -29.25 13.00
N VAL A 15 8.70 -28.87 12.40
CA VAL A 15 8.78 -27.72 11.49
C VAL A 15 7.97 -28.02 10.24
N LEU A 16 8.12 -29.23 9.69
CA LEU A 16 7.37 -29.67 8.52
C LEU A 16 5.85 -29.65 8.79
N GLU A 17 5.42 -30.22 9.91
CA GLU A 17 4.01 -30.26 10.32
C GLU A 17 3.45 -28.85 10.56
N GLN A 18 4.20 -27.98 11.24
CA GLN A 18 3.77 -26.58 11.44
C GLN A 18 3.57 -25.86 10.11
N LYS A 19 4.43 -26.11 9.10
CA LYS A 19 4.27 -25.53 7.77
C LYS A 19 3.11 -26.17 7.00
N ALA A 20 2.90 -27.48 7.13
CA ALA A 20 1.78 -28.19 6.52
C ALA A 20 0.44 -27.61 6.99
N GLN A 21 0.24 -27.51 8.31
CA GLN A 21 -0.98 -26.94 8.92
C GLN A 21 -1.23 -25.49 8.50
N TRP A 22 -0.17 -24.72 8.28
CA TRP A 22 -0.29 -23.36 7.78
C TRP A 22 -0.75 -23.33 6.32
N VAL A 23 -0.13 -24.14 5.45
CA VAL A 23 -0.51 -24.24 4.03
C VAL A 23 -1.94 -24.78 3.90
N GLU A 24 -2.34 -25.76 4.70
CA GLU A 24 -3.71 -26.30 4.72
C GLU A 24 -4.71 -25.21 5.10
N ARG A 25 -4.47 -24.50 6.20
CA ARG A 25 -5.32 -23.38 6.66
C ARG A 25 -5.47 -22.28 5.60
N SER A 26 -4.46 -22.11 4.75
CA SER A 26 -4.54 -21.13 3.66
C SER A 26 -5.49 -21.54 2.54
N GLY A 27 -5.78 -22.83 2.35
CA GLY A 27 -6.52 -23.34 1.19
C GLY A 27 -5.79 -23.14 -0.15
N ALA A 28 -4.56 -22.61 -0.17
CA ALA A 28 -3.86 -22.27 -1.40
C ALA A 28 -3.49 -23.52 -2.24
N ALA A 29 -3.15 -24.63 -1.58
CA ALA A 29 -2.88 -25.90 -2.26
C ALA A 29 -4.13 -26.44 -2.97
N GLU A 30 -5.25 -26.48 -2.24
CA GLU A 30 -6.54 -26.93 -2.75
C GLU A 30 -7.03 -26.05 -3.91
N LEU A 31 -6.88 -24.72 -3.78
CA LEU A 31 -7.28 -23.78 -4.82
C LEU A 31 -6.44 -23.94 -6.10
N LEU A 32 -5.13 -24.18 -5.98
CA LEU A 32 -4.28 -24.47 -7.14
C LEU A 32 -4.65 -25.78 -7.82
N ASP A 33 -4.96 -26.81 -7.04
CA ASP A 33 -5.42 -28.08 -7.59
C ASP A 33 -6.80 -27.94 -8.25
N GLN A 34 -7.73 -27.18 -7.66
CA GLN A 34 -9.02 -26.84 -8.26
C GLN A 34 -8.85 -26.14 -9.60
N TYR A 35 -8.06 -25.06 -9.68
CA TYR A 35 -7.82 -24.34 -10.93
C TYR A 35 -7.20 -25.22 -12.02
N PHE A 36 -6.34 -26.16 -11.62
CA PHE A 36 -5.78 -27.12 -12.55
C PHE A 36 -6.85 -28.08 -13.07
N GLU A 37 -7.65 -28.67 -12.19
CA GLU A 37 -8.71 -29.62 -12.60
C GLU A 37 -9.77 -28.96 -13.49
N GLU A 38 -10.17 -27.71 -13.21
CA GLU A 38 -11.07 -26.92 -14.06
C GLU A 38 -10.52 -26.70 -15.48
N SER A 39 -9.19 -26.68 -15.64
CA SER A 39 -8.53 -26.43 -16.92
C SER A 39 -8.17 -27.71 -17.70
N ARG A 40 -8.17 -28.86 -17.02
CA ARG A 40 -7.65 -30.11 -17.58
C ARG A 40 -8.70 -30.72 -18.50
N GLY A 41 -8.30 -31.05 -19.72
CA GLY A 41 -9.15 -31.79 -20.67
C GLY A 41 -9.43 -33.23 -20.21
N ARG A 42 -10.40 -33.88 -20.86
CA ARG A 42 -10.70 -35.31 -20.61
C ARG A 42 -9.53 -36.18 -21.07
N GLY A 43 -9.00 -37.02 -20.17
CA GLY A 43 -7.93 -37.99 -20.46
C GLY A 43 -6.53 -37.58 -19.95
N GLY A 44 -5.59 -38.53 -20.02
CA GLY A 44 -4.20 -38.34 -19.59
C GLY A 44 -3.62 -39.60 -18.96
N ARG A 45 -2.32 -39.84 -19.19
CA ARG A 45 -1.61 -40.98 -18.58
C ARG A 45 -1.49 -40.75 -17.07
N VAL A 46 -1.89 -41.74 -16.28
CA VAL A 46 -1.64 -41.74 -14.84
C VAL A 46 -0.14 -41.82 -14.62
N SER A 47 0.40 -40.84 -13.90
CA SER A 47 1.81 -40.82 -13.51
C SER A 47 2.03 -41.79 -12.36
N GLU A 48 3.12 -42.57 -12.41
CA GLU A 48 3.55 -43.39 -11.27
C GLU A 48 4.00 -42.53 -10.08
N TYR A 49 4.46 -41.29 -10.34
CA TYR A 49 4.78 -40.31 -9.31
C TYR A 49 3.56 -39.46 -8.97
N ARG A 50 3.15 -39.47 -7.70
CA ARG A 50 2.10 -38.63 -7.13
C ARG A 50 2.74 -37.52 -6.30
N PHE A 51 3.01 -36.39 -6.94
CA PHE A 51 3.34 -35.14 -6.25
C PHE A 51 2.06 -34.38 -5.87
N SER A 52 2.15 -33.51 -4.86
CA SER A 52 1.03 -32.70 -4.37
C SER A 52 1.41 -31.22 -4.21
N MET A 53 0.44 -30.31 -4.40
CA MET A 53 0.65 -28.89 -4.15
C MET A 53 0.86 -28.59 -2.66
N LEU A 54 0.19 -29.34 -1.77
CA LEU A 54 0.41 -29.28 -0.33
C LEU A 54 1.88 -29.56 0.02
N GLY A 55 2.45 -30.64 -0.52
CA GLY A 55 3.84 -31.01 -0.29
C GLY A 55 4.82 -29.97 -0.83
N TYR A 56 4.60 -29.52 -2.07
CA TYR A 56 5.42 -28.49 -2.72
C TYR A 56 5.47 -27.18 -1.91
N LEU A 57 4.30 -26.66 -1.51
CA LEU A 57 4.21 -25.42 -0.75
C LEU A 57 4.77 -25.57 0.67
N THR A 58 4.52 -26.71 1.33
CA THR A 58 5.03 -26.99 2.68
C THR A 58 6.55 -27.06 2.72
N VAL A 59 7.16 -27.76 1.77
CA VAL A 59 8.62 -27.85 1.68
C VAL A 59 9.22 -26.47 1.40
N LYS A 60 8.64 -25.68 0.50
CA LYS A 60 9.11 -24.30 0.26
C LYS A 60 8.95 -23.41 1.48
N ALA A 61 7.84 -23.52 2.20
CA ALA A 61 7.62 -22.82 3.45
C ALA A 61 8.67 -23.18 4.51
N ALA A 62 9.08 -24.45 4.58
CA ALA A 62 10.10 -24.91 5.51
C ALA A 62 11.50 -24.44 5.10
N LEU A 63 11.81 -24.45 3.80
CA LEU A 63 13.03 -23.87 3.23
C LEU A 63 13.14 -22.36 3.49
N MET A 64 12.02 -21.64 3.56
CA MET A 64 12.00 -20.21 3.90
C MET A 64 12.30 -19.94 5.37
N ALA A 65 12.13 -20.93 6.25
CA ALA A 65 12.42 -20.82 7.68
C ALA A 65 13.89 -21.15 8.02
N ILE A 66 14.57 -21.89 7.14
CA ILE A 66 16.00 -22.22 7.27
C ILE A 66 16.69 -21.40 6.19
N PRO A 67 17.38 -20.29 6.48
CA PRO A 67 17.80 -19.25 5.51
C PRO A 67 18.61 -19.79 4.31
N ARG A 68 17.90 -20.41 3.37
CA ARG A 68 18.35 -21.18 2.21
C ARG A 68 17.47 -20.77 1.04
N ALA A 69 18.04 -20.88 -0.16
CA ALA A 69 17.29 -20.61 -1.38
C ALA A 69 16.19 -21.66 -1.56
N ALA A 70 14.92 -21.27 -1.40
CA ALA A 70 13.75 -22.12 -1.64
C ALA A 70 13.47 -22.35 -3.15
N SER A 71 14.52 -22.68 -3.91
CA SER A 71 14.43 -22.98 -5.34
C SER A 71 13.62 -24.26 -5.58
N ASP A 72 13.11 -24.45 -6.79
CA ASP A 72 12.40 -25.69 -7.14
C ASP A 72 13.34 -26.91 -7.08
N ALA A 73 14.63 -26.73 -7.37
CA ALA A 73 15.66 -27.77 -7.25
C ALA A 73 15.85 -28.21 -5.79
N GLU A 74 15.95 -27.24 -4.87
CA GLU A 74 16.12 -27.55 -3.45
C GLU A 74 14.84 -28.14 -2.85
N ALA A 75 13.66 -27.65 -3.27
CA ALA A 75 12.40 -28.25 -2.86
C ALA A 75 12.31 -29.72 -3.29
N TYR A 76 12.72 -30.03 -4.53
CA TYR A 76 12.77 -31.41 -5.00
C TYR A 76 13.77 -32.26 -4.21
N ARG A 77 14.96 -31.72 -3.93
CA ARG A 77 15.97 -32.41 -3.12
C ARG A 77 15.43 -32.77 -1.73
N VAL A 78 14.76 -31.84 -1.07
CA VAL A 78 14.14 -32.11 0.24
C VAL A 78 13.04 -33.17 0.13
N ILE A 79 12.17 -33.10 -0.88
CA ILE A 79 11.10 -34.10 -1.07
C ILE A 79 11.67 -35.52 -1.16
N ARG A 80 12.81 -35.72 -1.82
CA ARG A 80 13.47 -37.04 -1.93
C ARG A 80 13.98 -37.58 -0.59
N GLU A 81 14.18 -36.73 0.39
CA GLU A 81 14.77 -37.06 1.70
C GLU A 81 13.71 -37.22 2.81
N LEU A 82 12.44 -36.87 2.52
CA LEU A 82 11.33 -37.08 3.45
C LEU A 82 11.09 -38.59 3.68
N THR A 83 10.68 -38.93 4.89
CA THR A 83 10.24 -40.30 5.22
C THR A 83 8.95 -40.64 4.49
N VAL A 84 8.62 -41.94 4.39
CA VAL A 84 7.36 -42.38 3.76
C VAL A 84 6.15 -41.74 4.46
N ASP A 85 6.12 -41.77 5.79
CA ASP A 85 5.06 -41.14 6.59
C ASP A 85 4.91 -39.63 6.31
N GLN A 86 6.04 -38.92 6.16
CA GLN A 86 6.04 -37.50 5.82
C GLN A 86 5.52 -37.24 4.40
N LEU A 87 5.84 -38.11 3.45
CA LEU A 87 5.31 -38.03 2.08
C LEU A 87 3.81 -38.27 2.06
N GLU A 88 3.33 -39.33 2.74
CA GLU A 88 1.91 -39.66 2.85
C GLU A 88 1.13 -38.54 3.53
N ARG A 89 1.66 -37.96 4.62
CA ARG A 89 1.10 -36.78 5.30
C ARG A 89 0.87 -35.59 4.37
N LEU A 90 1.75 -35.44 3.38
CA LEU A 90 1.68 -34.36 2.40
C LEU A 90 0.91 -34.78 1.14
N GLY A 91 0.31 -35.97 1.09
CA GLY A 91 -0.46 -36.47 -0.05
C GLY A 91 0.40 -36.93 -1.24
N MET A 92 1.65 -37.30 -0.99
CA MET A 92 2.60 -37.83 -1.97
C MET A 92 2.82 -39.34 -1.78
N ASN A 93 3.26 -40.05 -2.82
CA ASN A 93 3.65 -41.47 -2.72
C ASN A 93 5.18 -41.64 -2.61
N ALA A 94 5.65 -42.82 -2.17
CA ALA A 94 7.07 -43.09 -1.95
C ALA A 94 7.91 -43.01 -3.23
N GLU A 95 7.31 -43.32 -4.39
CA GLU A 95 7.97 -43.35 -5.70
C GLU A 95 8.49 -41.96 -6.13
N VAL A 96 7.98 -40.86 -5.54
CA VAL A 96 8.50 -39.50 -5.82
C VAL A 96 9.99 -39.36 -5.48
N ARG A 97 10.52 -40.18 -4.56
CA ARG A 97 11.94 -40.15 -4.16
C ARG A 97 12.89 -40.58 -5.28
N THR A 98 12.37 -41.43 -6.19
CA THR A 98 13.09 -41.99 -7.34
C THR A 98 12.78 -41.27 -8.65
N ALA A 99 11.89 -40.26 -8.63
CA ALA A 99 11.56 -39.52 -9.84
C ALA A 99 12.82 -38.81 -10.41
N SER A 100 12.77 -38.49 -11.70
CA SER A 100 13.78 -37.58 -12.27
C SER A 100 13.42 -36.12 -11.96
N ASP A 101 14.42 -35.26 -11.83
CA ASP A 101 14.26 -33.80 -11.78
C ASP A 101 13.30 -33.30 -12.88
N LYS A 102 13.45 -33.85 -14.10
CA LYS A 102 12.60 -33.52 -15.25
C LYS A 102 11.13 -33.86 -15.01
N ALA A 103 10.83 -35.00 -14.37
CA ALA A 103 9.46 -35.38 -14.06
C ALA A 103 8.81 -34.40 -13.07
N PHE A 104 9.55 -34.01 -12.02
CA PHE A 104 9.10 -33.01 -11.05
C PHE A 104 8.88 -31.64 -11.70
N TYR A 105 9.85 -31.13 -12.45
CA TYR A 105 9.73 -29.83 -13.13
C TYR A 105 8.58 -29.79 -14.14
N ASN A 106 8.36 -30.88 -14.88
CA ASN A 106 7.22 -30.99 -15.78
C ASN A 106 5.88 -31.05 -15.04
N TRP A 107 5.84 -31.69 -13.87
CA TRP A 107 4.65 -31.71 -13.03
C TRP A 107 4.31 -30.30 -12.52
N ILE A 108 5.28 -29.59 -11.91
CA ILE A 108 5.02 -28.24 -11.37
C ILE A 108 4.71 -27.23 -12.47
N ALA A 109 5.41 -27.28 -13.61
CA ALA A 109 5.14 -26.41 -14.75
C ALA A 109 3.72 -26.58 -15.31
N ARG A 110 3.20 -27.82 -15.33
CA ARG A 110 1.81 -28.10 -15.72
C ARG A 110 0.81 -27.57 -14.70
N ARG A 111 1.06 -27.82 -13.40
CA ARG A 111 0.20 -27.36 -12.30
C ARG A 111 0.10 -25.84 -12.25
N LEU A 112 1.23 -25.14 -12.39
CA LEU A 112 1.26 -23.67 -12.30
C LEU A 112 0.90 -22.94 -13.60
N ARG A 113 0.76 -23.64 -14.73
CA ARG A 113 0.44 -23.00 -16.02
C ARG A 113 -0.88 -22.22 -15.97
N VAL A 114 -1.86 -22.69 -15.22
CA VAL A 114 -3.21 -22.09 -15.12
C VAL A 114 -3.26 -20.78 -14.33
N VAL A 115 -2.18 -20.49 -13.60
CA VAL A 115 -1.99 -19.25 -12.84
C VAL A 115 -0.80 -18.46 -13.39
N ASP A 116 -0.28 -18.80 -14.58
CA ASP A 116 0.85 -18.11 -15.21
C ASP A 116 0.36 -17.01 -16.18
N PRO A 117 0.47 -15.71 -15.87
CA PRO A 117 0.05 -14.61 -16.76
C PRO A 117 0.95 -14.42 -18.00
N GLY A 118 2.06 -15.14 -18.07
CA GLY A 118 2.96 -15.16 -19.22
C GLY A 118 3.18 -16.58 -19.74
N PHE A 119 2.19 -17.47 -19.62
CA PHE A 119 2.28 -18.84 -20.15
C PHE A 119 2.68 -18.89 -21.64
N ASP A 120 2.28 -17.87 -22.40
CA ASP A 120 2.55 -17.65 -23.83
C ASP A 120 3.94 -17.03 -24.09
N LEU A 121 4.54 -16.43 -23.06
CA LEU A 121 5.82 -15.75 -23.16
C LEU A 121 6.99 -16.71 -22.91
N PRO A 122 8.14 -16.48 -23.60
CA PRO A 122 9.32 -17.30 -23.40
C PRO A 122 10.01 -16.98 -22.05
N ALA A 123 10.31 -18.01 -21.27
CA ALA A 123 11.08 -17.90 -20.02
C ALA A 123 12.61 -17.85 -20.26
N ARG A 124 13.04 -16.95 -21.13
CA ARG A 124 14.44 -16.69 -21.49
C ARG A 124 14.63 -15.21 -21.80
N ARG A 125 15.89 -14.76 -21.87
CA ARG A 125 16.20 -13.40 -22.32
C ARG A 125 15.78 -13.24 -23.77
N VAL A 126 15.04 -12.18 -24.04
CA VAL A 126 14.65 -11.70 -25.38
C VAL A 126 14.86 -10.19 -25.40
N THR A 127 14.84 -9.59 -26.58
CA THR A 127 14.90 -8.11 -26.67
C THR A 127 13.58 -7.49 -26.20
N ASN A 128 13.61 -6.23 -25.76
CA ASN A 128 12.38 -5.51 -25.41
C ASN A 128 11.46 -5.35 -26.63
N ALA A 129 12.02 -5.17 -27.83
CA ALA A 129 11.25 -5.13 -29.07
C ALA A 129 10.51 -6.46 -29.35
N GLU A 130 11.21 -7.58 -29.24
CA GLU A 130 10.62 -8.92 -29.40
C GLU A 130 9.53 -9.19 -28.35
N HIS A 131 9.78 -8.84 -27.09
CA HIS A 131 8.77 -8.98 -26.05
C HIS A 131 7.49 -8.17 -26.34
N ARG A 132 7.61 -6.91 -26.74
CA ARG A 132 6.44 -6.09 -27.11
C ARG A 132 5.71 -6.65 -28.32
N ARG A 133 6.43 -7.23 -29.30
CA ARG A 133 5.80 -7.93 -30.42
C ARG A 133 4.98 -9.13 -29.95
N HIS A 134 5.51 -9.96 -29.05
CA HIS A 134 4.77 -11.09 -28.48
C HIS A 134 3.51 -10.62 -27.73
N VAL A 135 3.63 -9.61 -26.86
CA VAL A 135 2.48 -9.07 -26.12
C VAL A 135 1.44 -8.46 -27.06
N GLY A 136 1.89 -7.72 -28.08
CA GLY A 136 1.01 -7.11 -29.09
C GLY A 136 0.34 -8.10 -30.03
N SER A 137 0.89 -9.32 -30.16
CA SER A 137 0.30 -10.40 -30.96
C SER A 137 -0.77 -11.22 -30.23
N ARG A 138 -1.08 -10.90 -28.97
CA ARG A 138 -2.10 -11.61 -28.20
C ARG A 138 -3.49 -11.36 -28.78
N THR A 139 -4.22 -12.45 -29.02
CA THR A 139 -5.64 -12.37 -29.36
C THR A 139 -6.46 -11.95 -28.13
N PRO A 140 -7.73 -11.54 -28.30
CA PRO A 140 -8.63 -11.25 -27.18
C PRO A 140 -8.75 -12.43 -26.20
N GLU A 141 -8.80 -13.66 -26.71
CA GLU A 141 -8.92 -14.88 -25.91
C GLU A 141 -7.67 -15.10 -25.05
N VAL A 142 -6.48 -14.92 -25.63
CA VAL A 142 -5.21 -15.00 -24.88
C VAL A 142 -5.14 -13.90 -23.82
N SER A 143 -5.59 -12.68 -24.15
CA SER A 143 -5.60 -11.57 -23.21
C SER A 143 -6.53 -11.84 -22.03
N ALA A 144 -7.73 -12.38 -22.27
CA ALA A 144 -8.66 -12.79 -21.22
C ALA A 144 -8.07 -13.91 -20.33
N ALA A 145 -7.44 -14.92 -20.92
CA ALA A 145 -6.78 -15.99 -20.18
C ALA A 145 -5.62 -15.49 -19.31
N VAL A 146 -4.85 -14.51 -19.80
CA VAL A 146 -3.78 -13.85 -19.04
C VAL A 146 -4.32 -13.09 -17.84
N HIS A 147 -5.41 -12.33 -18.01
CA HIS A 147 -6.06 -11.62 -16.91
C HIS A 147 -6.60 -12.59 -15.85
N LEU A 148 -7.28 -13.66 -16.28
CA LEU A 148 -7.76 -14.70 -15.38
C LEU A 148 -6.60 -15.37 -14.61
N ALA A 149 -5.50 -15.70 -15.29
CA ALA A 149 -4.32 -16.29 -14.64
C ALA A 149 -3.70 -15.34 -13.60
N ALA A 150 -3.64 -14.03 -13.90
CA ALA A 150 -3.15 -13.02 -12.96
C ALA A 150 -4.03 -12.90 -11.71
N ASP A 151 -5.36 -12.93 -11.88
CA ASP A 151 -6.30 -12.88 -10.77
C ASP A 151 -6.25 -14.15 -9.91
N ARG A 152 -6.16 -15.33 -10.54
CA ARG A 152 -5.96 -16.60 -9.86
C ARG A 152 -4.65 -16.62 -9.06
N LEU A 153 -3.55 -16.15 -9.65
CA LEU A 153 -2.27 -16.07 -8.95
C LEU A 153 -2.32 -15.10 -7.77
N HIS A 154 -2.94 -13.93 -7.95
CA HIS A 154 -3.12 -12.94 -6.90
C HIS A 154 -3.93 -13.49 -5.71
N ALA A 155 -4.99 -14.25 -5.98
CA ALA A 155 -5.79 -14.93 -4.95
C ALA A 155 -4.95 -15.95 -4.16
N VAL A 156 -4.22 -16.83 -4.85
CA VAL A 156 -3.34 -17.84 -4.22
C VAL A 156 -2.27 -17.19 -3.34
N VAL A 157 -1.63 -16.14 -3.84
CA VAL A 157 -0.60 -15.38 -3.11
C VAL A 157 -1.16 -14.80 -1.82
N ASN A 158 -2.33 -14.15 -1.88
CA ASN A 158 -2.89 -13.49 -0.70
C ASN A 158 -3.51 -14.47 0.30
N LEU A 159 -3.96 -15.65 -0.13
CA LEU A 159 -4.35 -16.73 0.80
C LEU A 159 -3.18 -17.19 1.67
N LEU A 160 -1.99 -17.39 1.07
CA LEU A 160 -0.77 -17.73 1.83
C LEU A 160 -0.41 -16.62 2.81
N VAL A 161 -0.45 -15.36 2.38
CA VAL A 161 -0.18 -14.21 3.25
C VAL A 161 -1.19 -14.13 4.39
N ALA A 162 -2.48 -14.23 4.11
CA ALA A 162 -3.54 -14.14 5.12
C ALA A 162 -3.41 -15.23 6.19
N ALA A 163 -3.14 -16.48 5.79
CA ALA A 163 -3.00 -17.59 6.72
C ALA A 163 -1.80 -17.47 7.68
N SER A 164 -0.84 -16.57 7.39
CA SER A 164 0.30 -16.31 8.26
C SER A 164 0.00 -15.39 9.45
N VAL A 165 -1.20 -14.79 9.48
CA VAL A 165 -1.64 -13.87 10.53
C VAL A 165 -2.54 -14.62 11.51
N ASP A 166 -2.19 -14.58 12.81
CA ASP A 166 -2.88 -15.39 13.83
C ASP A 166 -4.23 -14.81 14.25
N GLU A 167 -4.30 -13.50 14.44
CA GLU A 167 -5.50 -12.79 14.89
C GLU A 167 -5.97 -11.84 13.80
N THR A 168 -7.17 -12.00 13.25
CA THR A 168 -7.72 -11.12 12.21
C THR A 168 -8.24 -9.80 12.76
N HIS A 169 -8.80 -9.83 13.98
CA HIS A 169 -9.38 -8.66 14.65
C HIS A 169 -8.78 -8.34 16.02
N PRO A 170 -7.49 -7.95 16.07
CA PRO A 170 -6.83 -7.65 17.32
C PRO A 170 -7.43 -6.45 18.04
N ALA A 171 -7.56 -6.57 19.37
CA ALA A 171 -7.99 -5.46 20.22
C ALA A 171 -7.03 -4.27 20.08
N GLY A 172 -7.57 -3.11 19.70
CA GLY A 172 -6.79 -1.89 19.45
C GLY A 172 -6.60 -1.56 17.97
N ALA A 173 -6.93 -2.47 17.05
CA ALA A 173 -7.02 -2.13 15.62
C ALA A 173 -8.29 -1.30 15.33
N ARG A 174 -8.14 -0.26 14.51
CA ARG A 174 -9.24 0.62 14.06
C ARG A 174 -9.52 0.54 12.55
N GLY A 175 -8.78 -0.32 11.85
CA GLY A 175 -8.78 -0.44 10.40
C GLY A 175 -7.72 0.43 9.72
N ASP A 176 -6.90 1.16 10.49
CA ASP A 176 -5.82 1.98 9.95
C ASP A 176 -4.73 1.11 9.32
N ILE A 177 -4.23 1.56 8.16
CA ILE A 177 -3.24 0.82 7.37
C ILE A 177 -2.14 1.75 6.84
N VAL A 178 -1.01 1.14 6.53
CA VAL A 178 0.09 1.79 5.83
C VAL A 178 0.41 1.00 4.57
N ILE A 179 0.68 1.72 3.47
CA ILE A 179 1.07 1.12 2.19
C ILE A 179 2.39 1.70 1.74
N ASP A 180 3.28 0.80 1.34
CA ASP A 180 4.53 1.14 0.69
C ASP A 180 4.92 0.04 -0.31
N GLU A 181 5.84 0.36 -1.21
CA GLU A 181 6.38 -0.57 -2.22
C GLU A 181 7.83 -0.91 -1.89
N THR A 182 8.16 -2.20 -1.93
CA THR A 182 9.56 -2.64 -1.90
C THR A 182 9.93 -3.32 -3.21
N VAL A 183 11.10 -2.98 -3.74
CA VAL A 183 11.63 -3.61 -4.96
C VAL A 183 12.55 -4.77 -4.60
N VAL A 184 12.37 -5.87 -5.32
CA VAL A 184 13.20 -7.08 -5.24
C VAL A 184 13.81 -7.34 -6.61
N ASP A 185 15.12 -7.57 -6.63
CA ASP A 185 15.86 -7.79 -7.87
C ASP A 185 15.67 -9.23 -8.35
N LEU A 186 15.42 -9.39 -9.65
CA LEU A 186 15.40 -10.67 -10.36
C LEU A 186 16.67 -10.86 -11.20
N ALA A 187 17.36 -9.78 -11.55
CA ALA A 187 18.73 -9.79 -12.07
C ALA A 187 19.44 -8.47 -11.76
N GLY A 188 20.73 -8.55 -11.44
CA GLY A 188 21.59 -7.39 -11.32
C GLY A 188 21.85 -6.69 -12.66
N GLN A 189 22.61 -5.60 -12.62
CA GLN A 189 23.08 -4.92 -13.84
C GLN A 189 24.03 -5.86 -14.60
N SER A 190 23.74 -6.13 -15.86
CA SER A 190 24.63 -6.86 -16.77
C SER A 190 24.65 -6.22 -18.14
N ASP A 191 25.72 -6.43 -18.89
CA ASP A 191 25.84 -5.94 -20.25
C ASP A 191 24.65 -6.43 -21.11
N GLY A 192 24.12 -5.51 -21.90
CA GLY A 192 22.96 -5.74 -22.76
C GLY A 192 21.59 -5.63 -22.08
N LEU A 193 21.47 -5.64 -20.74
CA LEU A 193 20.19 -5.39 -20.06
C LEU A 193 19.82 -3.90 -20.10
N GLY A 194 18.54 -3.59 -20.24
CA GLY A 194 18.06 -2.22 -20.22
C GLY A 194 16.58 -2.08 -20.62
N SER A 195 16.11 -0.84 -20.74
CA SER A 195 14.72 -0.52 -21.11
C SER A 195 14.52 -0.23 -22.61
N ARG A 196 15.60 0.00 -23.37
CA ARG A 196 15.53 0.30 -24.81
C ARG A 196 15.21 -0.95 -25.64
N ASP A 197 14.67 -0.75 -26.82
CA ASP A 197 14.21 -1.79 -27.76
C ASP A 197 15.26 -2.84 -28.09
N ASN A 198 16.47 -2.38 -28.39
CA ASN A 198 17.63 -3.21 -28.71
C ASN A 198 18.32 -3.81 -27.48
N LYS A 199 17.86 -3.48 -26.27
CA LYS A 199 18.36 -4.08 -25.03
C LYS A 199 17.53 -5.31 -24.68
N PHE A 200 18.18 -6.21 -23.96
CA PHE A 200 17.56 -7.41 -23.43
C PHE A 200 16.80 -7.11 -22.15
N ARG A 201 15.71 -7.83 -21.96
CA ARG A 201 15.09 -8.00 -20.64
C ARG A 201 15.71 -9.19 -19.91
N ALA A 202 15.53 -9.25 -18.58
CA ALA A 202 15.84 -10.47 -17.86
C ALA A 202 14.84 -11.59 -18.23
N ALA A 203 15.17 -12.83 -17.85
CA ALA A 203 14.41 -14.00 -18.25
C ALA A 203 13.02 -14.10 -17.59
N ALA A 204 12.80 -13.40 -16.47
CA ALA A 204 11.51 -13.31 -15.82
C ALA A 204 10.66 -12.19 -16.44
N TYR A 205 9.53 -12.54 -17.05
CA TYR A 205 8.73 -11.57 -17.82
C TYR A 205 7.86 -10.65 -16.97
N MET A 206 7.62 -10.98 -15.70
CA MET A 206 6.84 -10.13 -14.79
C MET A 206 7.58 -8.84 -14.40
N GLY A 207 8.92 -8.88 -14.40
CA GLY A 207 9.73 -7.75 -13.96
C GLY A 207 9.96 -6.70 -15.05
N ALA A 208 10.62 -5.61 -14.65
CA ALA A 208 11.10 -4.57 -15.55
C ALA A 208 12.48 -4.07 -15.13
N TYR A 209 13.22 -3.53 -16.12
CA TYR A 209 14.44 -2.79 -15.84
C TYR A 209 14.09 -1.47 -15.17
N TYR A 210 14.77 -1.16 -14.07
CA TYR A 210 14.54 0.05 -13.31
C TYR A 210 15.86 0.69 -12.91
N VAL A 211 15.82 2.01 -12.79
CA VAL A 211 16.94 2.83 -12.32
C VAL A 211 16.45 3.65 -11.13
N ARG A 212 17.22 3.66 -10.04
CA ARG A 212 17.01 4.52 -8.89
C ARG A 212 17.90 5.74 -8.96
N ASP A 213 17.29 6.91 -8.83
CA ASP A 213 18.04 8.17 -8.70
C ASP A 213 18.71 8.25 -7.31
N ARG A 214 19.89 8.85 -7.24
CA ARG A 214 20.62 9.05 -5.99
C ARG A 214 20.05 10.18 -5.14
N GLU A 215 19.50 11.22 -5.75
CA GLU A 215 19.03 12.43 -5.05
C GLU A 215 17.74 12.17 -4.28
N ASP A 216 16.75 11.57 -4.94
CA ASP A 216 15.40 11.41 -4.39
C ASP A 216 14.97 9.95 -4.19
N ASN A 217 15.84 8.97 -4.52
CA ASN A 217 15.55 7.54 -4.52
C ASN A 217 14.34 7.13 -5.40
N SER A 218 13.88 7.99 -6.31
CA SER A 218 12.77 7.69 -7.22
C SER A 218 13.12 6.55 -8.18
N ILE A 219 12.12 5.76 -8.55
CA ILE A 219 12.25 4.62 -9.46
C ILE A 219 11.79 5.01 -10.86
N ASN A 220 12.67 4.84 -11.84
CA ASN A 220 12.45 5.11 -13.26
C ASN A 220 12.54 3.83 -14.09
N THR A 221 11.45 3.46 -14.79
CA THR A 221 11.37 2.24 -15.61
C THR A 221 11.30 2.49 -17.12
N ALA A 222 11.09 3.74 -17.55
CA ALA A 222 10.78 4.10 -18.94
C ALA A 222 11.91 4.82 -19.69
N GLY A 223 13.17 4.70 -19.26
CA GLY A 223 14.30 5.37 -19.92
C GLY A 223 14.28 6.89 -19.81
N GLN A 224 13.53 7.44 -18.85
CA GLN A 224 13.61 8.85 -18.50
C GLN A 224 15.03 9.21 -18.04
N PRO A 225 15.51 10.43 -18.34
CA PRO A 225 16.82 10.88 -17.89
C PRO A 225 16.86 10.85 -16.37
N VAL A 226 17.73 10.00 -15.82
CA VAL A 226 18.06 9.97 -14.39
C VAL A 226 19.26 10.88 -14.20
N LYS A 227 19.21 11.78 -13.21
CA LYS A 227 20.30 12.73 -12.99
C LYS A 227 21.57 12.02 -12.55
N THR A 228 21.44 11.16 -11.55
CA THR A 228 22.54 10.36 -11.01
C THR A 228 22.06 8.96 -10.66
N VAL A 229 22.66 7.93 -11.27
CA VAL A 229 22.28 6.54 -11.02
C VAL A 229 22.85 6.06 -9.68
N LYS A 230 21.97 5.68 -8.74
CA LYS A 230 22.35 5.00 -7.49
C LYS A 230 22.38 3.49 -7.64
N LYS A 231 21.38 2.93 -8.33
CA LYS A 231 21.23 1.50 -8.58
C LYS A 231 20.44 1.31 -9.86
N ALA A 232 20.85 0.34 -10.67
CA ALA A 232 20.06 -0.14 -11.79
C ALA A 232 20.00 -1.67 -11.75
N ALA A 233 18.83 -2.23 -12.00
CA ALA A 233 18.62 -3.68 -11.98
C ALA A 233 17.35 -4.03 -12.77
N PHE A 234 17.09 -5.33 -12.90
CA PHE A 234 15.81 -5.83 -13.35
C PHE A 234 15.08 -6.45 -12.16
N GLY A 235 13.88 -5.98 -11.84
CA GLY A 235 13.20 -6.37 -10.60
C GLY A 235 11.68 -6.35 -10.71
N ILE A 236 11.05 -6.62 -9.56
CA ILE A 236 9.61 -6.53 -9.31
C ILE A 236 9.35 -5.59 -8.13
N GLY A 237 8.23 -4.88 -8.17
CA GLY A 237 7.67 -4.14 -7.06
C GLY A 237 6.70 -5.02 -6.28
N ILE A 238 6.78 -4.97 -4.97
CA ILE A 238 5.83 -5.59 -4.04
C ILE A 238 5.19 -4.47 -3.25
N THR A 239 3.95 -4.13 -3.61
CA THR A 239 3.12 -3.21 -2.82
C THR A 239 2.49 -3.99 -1.69
N ALA A 240 2.72 -3.57 -0.45
CA ALA A 240 2.26 -4.27 0.74
C ALA A 240 1.37 -3.39 1.62
N VAL A 241 0.24 -3.94 2.07
CA VAL A 241 -0.64 -3.35 3.09
C VAL A 241 -0.22 -3.89 4.45
N THR A 242 0.23 -3.00 5.32
CA THR A 242 0.55 -3.31 6.72
C THR A 242 -0.57 -2.79 7.61
N ARG A 243 -1.15 -3.67 8.44
CA ARG A 243 -2.10 -3.23 9.48
C ARG A 243 -1.35 -2.55 10.61
N ILE A 244 -1.99 -1.58 11.26
CA ILE A 244 -1.43 -0.88 12.43
C ILE A 244 -2.48 -0.71 13.53
N GLY A 245 -1.99 -0.36 14.73
CA GLY A 245 -2.83 -0.05 15.87
C GLY A 245 -3.49 1.32 15.78
N ASP A 246 -3.94 1.81 16.93
CA ASP A 246 -4.53 3.13 17.12
C ASP A 246 -3.55 4.26 16.74
N VAL A 247 -4.08 5.46 16.46
CA VAL A 247 -3.33 6.69 16.22
C VAL A 247 -2.41 7.07 17.38
N GLU A 248 -2.68 6.63 18.60
CA GLU A 248 -1.80 6.88 19.75
C GLU A 248 -0.73 5.78 19.94
N ASP A 249 -0.98 4.57 19.43
CA ASP A 249 -0.10 3.42 19.58
C ASP A 249 -0.19 2.46 18.39
N LEU A 250 0.62 2.76 17.37
CA LEU A 250 0.71 1.95 16.15
C LEU A 250 1.14 0.49 16.43
N TYR A 251 1.86 0.26 17.53
CA TYR A 251 2.35 -1.05 17.94
C TYR A 251 1.45 -1.73 18.98
N GLY A 252 0.28 -1.15 19.30
CA GLY A 252 -0.72 -1.76 20.16
C GLY A 252 -1.20 -3.12 19.63
N VAL A 253 -1.07 -3.33 18.31
CA VAL A 253 -1.26 -4.61 17.62
C VAL A 253 0.01 -4.99 16.84
N ALA A 254 0.17 -6.27 16.50
CA ALA A 254 1.30 -6.70 15.68
C ALA A 254 1.17 -6.12 14.24
N PRO A 255 2.15 -5.32 13.78
CA PRO A 255 2.09 -4.68 12.46
C PRO A 255 2.54 -5.65 11.37
N VAL A 256 1.64 -6.54 10.97
CA VAL A 256 1.87 -7.57 9.95
C VAL A 256 1.37 -7.11 8.59
N ILE A 257 1.96 -7.67 7.53
CA ILE A 257 1.50 -7.48 6.16
C ILE A 257 0.26 -8.36 5.95
N THR A 258 -0.83 -7.76 5.49
CA THR A 258 -2.16 -8.40 5.41
C THR A 258 -2.69 -8.54 3.99
N GLY A 259 -2.02 -7.89 3.03
CA GLY A 259 -2.30 -8.03 1.61
C GLY A 259 -1.11 -7.51 0.80
N ILE A 260 -0.86 -8.13 -0.36
CA ILE A 260 0.20 -7.71 -1.28
C ILE A 260 -0.26 -7.73 -2.73
N ALA A 261 0.38 -6.89 -3.55
CA ALA A 261 0.32 -6.94 -5.00
C ALA A 261 1.74 -6.95 -5.57
N ILE A 262 1.99 -7.82 -6.55
CA ILE A 262 3.29 -7.95 -7.20
C ILE A 262 3.13 -7.45 -8.63
N HIS A 263 4.01 -6.54 -9.04
CA HIS A 263 3.96 -5.92 -10.35
C HIS A 263 5.35 -5.43 -10.76
N LYS A 264 5.45 -4.74 -11.91
CA LYS A 264 6.69 -4.07 -12.32
C LYS A 264 7.06 -2.98 -11.30
N PRO A 265 8.34 -2.71 -11.02
CA PRO A 265 8.76 -1.68 -10.07
C PRO A 265 8.18 -0.32 -10.46
N THR A 266 7.63 0.40 -9.48
CA THR A 266 7.12 1.76 -9.68
C THR A 266 7.55 2.68 -8.53
N SER A 267 7.36 3.98 -8.71
CA SER A 267 7.46 4.93 -7.60
C SER A 267 6.22 4.98 -6.72
N ALA A 268 5.09 4.45 -7.20
CA ALA A 268 3.82 4.27 -6.50
C ALA A 268 2.77 3.70 -7.47
N SER A 269 2.28 2.49 -7.21
CA SER A 269 1.28 1.81 -8.03
C SER A 269 -0.10 1.93 -7.40
N ILE A 270 -0.99 2.77 -7.95
CA ILE A 270 -2.38 2.86 -7.46
C ILE A 270 -3.11 1.54 -7.66
N GLU A 271 -2.91 0.87 -8.80
CA GLU A 271 -3.49 -0.44 -9.05
C GLU A 271 -2.99 -1.48 -8.05
N GLY A 272 -1.68 -1.51 -7.80
CA GLY A 272 -1.07 -2.39 -6.80
C GLY A 272 -1.61 -2.15 -5.39
N ALA A 273 -1.70 -0.87 -4.98
CA ALA A 273 -2.28 -0.51 -3.69
C ALA A 273 -3.76 -0.92 -3.59
N THR A 274 -4.55 -0.68 -4.63
CA THR A 274 -5.96 -1.04 -4.68
C THR A 274 -6.15 -2.54 -4.54
N ARG A 275 -5.43 -3.35 -5.32
CA ARG A 275 -5.48 -4.82 -5.24
C ARG A 275 -5.05 -5.34 -3.86
N ALA A 276 -3.98 -4.79 -3.30
CA ALA A 276 -3.51 -5.20 -1.97
C ALA A 276 -4.50 -4.82 -0.85
N ILE A 277 -5.15 -3.66 -0.92
CA ILE A 277 -6.20 -3.25 0.03
C ILE A 277 -7.43 -4.16 -0.12
N GLN A 278 -7.83 -4.48 -1.35
CA GLN A 278 -8.95 -5.39 -1.60
C GLN A 278 -8.68 -6.77 -1.02
N ALA A 279 -7.47 -7.32 -1.20
CA ALA A 279 -7.08 -8.57 -0.56
C ALA A 279 -7.13 -8.48 0.98
N HIS A 280 -6.61 -7.39 1.57
CA HIS A 280 -6.72 -7.12 3.01
C HIS A 280 -8.19 -7.14 3.49
N GLN A 281 -9.09 -6.49 2.75
CA GLN A 281 -10.52 -6.44 3.08
C GLN A 281 -11.21 -7.79 2.90
N GLN A 282 -10.97 -8.47 1.78
CA GLN A 282 -11.57 -9.77 1.43
C GLN A 282 -11.20 -10.86 2.43
N HIS A 283 -9.98 -10.81 2.98
CA HIS A 283 -9.52 -11.77 3.99
C HIS A 283 -9.90 -11.38 5.44
N GLY A 284 -10.78 -10.39 5.61
CA GLY A 284 -11.35 -10.05 6.92
C GLY A 284 -10.43 -9.25 7.84
N PHE A 285 -9.36 -8.63 7.33
CA PHE A 285 -8.48 -7.78 8.14
C PHE A 285 -8.99 -6.34 8.29
N ASP A 286 -10.13 -6.03 7.70
CA ASP A 286 -10.77 -4.73 7.83
C ASP A 286 -11.42 -4.57 9.22
N ASN A 287 -10.75 -3.81 10.09
CA ASN A 287 -11.18 -3.57 11.47
C ASN A 287 -12.02 -2.29 11.66
N ARG A 288 -12.67 -1.80 10.60
CA ARG A 288 -13.58 -0.65 10.68
C ARG A 288 -14.75 -0.92 11.62
N LYS A 289 -15.04 0.03 12.53
CA LYS A 289 -16.14 -0.08 13.53
C LYS A 289 -17.53 0.25 12.97
N GLY A 290 -17.82 -0.17 11.73
CA GLY A 290 -19.09 0.08 11.05
C GLY A 290 -19.15 1.42 10.30
N THR A 291 -20.30 1.67 9.63
CA THR A 291 -20.45 2.75 8.64
C THR A 291 -20.47 4.16 9.24
N ARG A 292 -20.92 4.30 10.49
CA ARG A 292 -21.00 5.59 11.22
C ARG A 292 -19.72 5.95 11.98
N GLY A 293 -18.80 5.01 12.18
CA GLY A 293 -17.52 5.27 12.85
C GLY A 293 -16.55 6.02 11.94
N ARG A 294 -15.49 6.63 12.51
CA ARG A 294 -14.42 7.32 11.76
C ARG A 294 -13.93 6.45 10.59
N LEU A 295 -13.66 7.06 9.43
CA LEU A 295 -12.93 6.34 8.39
C LEU A 295 -11.53 5.97 8.91
N PRO A 296 -11.04 4.77 8.58
CA PRO A 296 -9.66 4.42 8.87
C PRO A 296 -8.71 5.26 8.04
N TYR A 297 -7.51 5.44 8.56
CA TYR A 297 -6.45 6.15 7.88
C TYR A 297 -5.67 5.24 6.95
N LEU A 298 -5.33 5.77 5.78
CA LEU A 298 -4.40 5.17 4.83
C LEU A 298 -3.17 6.07 4.73
N THR A 299 -2.07 5.62 5.32
CA THR A 299 -0.79 6.31 5.22
C THR A 299 0.01 5.77 4.04
N VAL A 300 0.52 6.66 3.18
CA VAL A 300 1.32 6.30 2.00
C VAL A 300 2.52 7.22 1.85
N ASP A 301 3.52 6.79 1.07
CA ASP A 301 4.56 7.71 0.62
C ASP A 301 4.01 8.83 -0.27
N MET A 302 4.74 9.94 -0.32
CA MET A 302 4.46 11.09 -1.19
C MET A 302 4.36 10.69 -2.67
N GLY A 303 5.05 9.61 -3.11
CA GLY A 303 4.94 9.09 -4.47
C GLY A 303 3.50 8.75 -4.89
N TYR A 304 2.66 8.26 -3.98
CA TYR A 304 1.27 7.86 -4.25
C TYR A 304 0.36 9.06 -4.47
N ASN A 305 0.46 10.05 -3.58
CA ASN A 305 -0.33 11.28 -3.66
C ASN A 305 -0.11 12.02 -5.00
N GLN A 306 1.07 11.88 -5.61
CA GLN A 306 1.35 12.48 -6.91
C GLN A 306 0.58 11.86 -8.08
N LYS A 307 0.13 10.60 -7.94
CA LYS A 307 -0.50 9.84 -9.01
C LYS A 307 -1.97 10.22 -9.15
N ARG A 308 -2.42 10.39 -10.40
CA ARG A 308 -3.83 10.66 -10.72
C ARG A 308 -4.67 9.46 -10.30
N GLY A 309 -5.78 9.70 -9.61
CA GLY A 309 -6.70 8.65 -9.15
C GLY A 309 -6.42 8.10 -7.75
N PHE A 310 -5.39 8.58 -7.05
CA PHE A 310 -5.11 8.13 -5.67
C PHE A 310 -6.28 8.43 -4.72
N ASN A 311 -6.76 9.68 -4.71
CA ASN A 311 -7.90 10.04 -3.86
C ASN A 311 -9.21 9.40 -4.31
N ASP A 312 -9.35 9.07 -5.60
CA ASP A 312 -10.46 8.26 -6.07
C ASP A 312 -10.42 6.85 -5.46
N ALA A 313 -9.24 6.21 -5.45
CA ALA A 313 -9.06 4.90 -4.82
C ALA A 313 -9.30 4.95 -3.30
N CYS A 314 -8.80 5.98 -2.61
CA CYS A 314 -9.07 6.17 -1.18
C CYS A 314 -10.57 6.29 -0.89
N LEU A 315 -11.29 7.08 -1.69
CA LEU A 315 -12.73 7.26 -1.55
C LEU A 315 -13.48 5.95 -1.83
N ASP A 316 -13.16 5.28 -2.93
CA ASP A 316 -13.83 4.05 -3.38
C ASP A 316 -13.58 2.89 -2.39
N LEU A 317 -12.39 2.82 -1.77
CA LEU A 317 -12.03 1.80 -0.77
C LEU A 317 -12.45 2.16 0.66
N GLY A 318 -12.87 3.41 0.90
CA GLY A 318 -13.35 3.90 2.19
C GLY A 318 -12.24 4.15 3.21
N TYR A 319 -11.19 4.86 2.81
CA TYR A 319 -10.10 5.33 3.66
C TYR A 319 -9.94 6.85 3.59
N SER A 320 -9.43 7.45 4.66
CA SER A 320 -8.96 8.84 4.65
C SER A 320 -7.44 8.86 4.44
N PRO A 321 -6.93 9.55 3.41
CA PRO A 321 -5.50 9.61 3.16
C PRO A 321 -4.76 10.42 4.23
N VAL A 322 -3.60 9.94 4.64
CA VAL A 322 -2.62 10.66 5.47
C VAL A 322 -1.32 10.73 4.69
N VAL A 323 -1.04 11.91 4.12
CA VAL A 323 0.01 12.10 3.11
C VAL A 323 0.83 13.35 3.33
N ARG A 324 1.96 13.43 2.61
CA ARG A 324 2.72 14.67 2.39
C ARG A 324 2.63 15.09 0.93
N TYR A 325 2.95 16.36 0.68
CA TYR A 325 2.89 16.97 -0.65
C TYR A 325 4.30 17.33 -1.15
N PRO A 326 4.57 17.20 -2.46
CA PRO A 326 5.85 17.58 -3.05
C PRO A 326 6.16 19.06 -2.87
N ARG A 327 7.46 19.38 -2.69
CA ARG A 327 7.99 20.75 -2.55
C ARG A 327 7.69 21.68 -3.72
N SER A 328 7.22 21.18 -4.86
CA SER A 328 6.82 21.98 -6.02
C SER A 328 5.32 22.34 -6.06
N TRP A 329 4.48 21.71 -5.25
CA TRP A 329 3.03 21.89 -5.35
C TRP A 329 2.56 23.17 -4.67
N ARG A 330 1.63 23.88 -5.33
CA ARG A 330 0.82 24.91 -4.70
C ARG A 330 -0.15 24.25 -3.73
N ALA A 331 -0.05 24.58 -2.45
CA ALA A 331 -0.87 23.99 -1.39
C ALA A 331 -2.10 24.82 -1.01
N VAL A 332 -2.31 25.99 -1.61
CA VAL A 332 -3.40 26.92 -1.26
C VAL A 332 -4.27 27.18 -2.49
N TRP A 333 -5.55 26.81 -2.41
CA TRP A 333 -6.54 26.93 -3.48
C TRP A 333 -7.84 27.52 -2.96
N ALA A 334 -8.20 28.71 -3.44
CA ALA A 334 -9.44 29.36 -3.08
C ALA A 334 -10.61 28.78 -3.88
N SER A 335 -11.73 28.48 -3.22
CA SER A 335 -12.97 28.04 -3.86
C SER A 335 -13.79 29.24 -4.35
N ALA A 336 -13.14 30.10 -5.13
CA ALA A 336 -13.66 31.39 -5.57
C ALA A 336 -13.68 31.60 -7.10
N GLY A 337 -13.14 30.64 -7.87
CA GLY A 337 -13.22 30.66 -9.34
C GLY A 337 -14.56 30.17 -9.88
N ASP A 338 -14.75 30.29 -11.20
CA ASP A 338 -16.00 29.96 -11.91
C ASP A 338 -16.51 28.54 -11.61
N GLU A 339 -15.60 27.57 -11.48
CA GLU A 339 -15.89 26.17 -11.15
C GLU A 339 -16.56 25.98 -9.78
N HIS A 340 -16.50 26.98 -8.89
CA HIS A 340 -17.08 26.97 -7.56
C HIS A 340 -18.26 27.95 -7.40
N THR A 341 -18.61 28.65 -8.48
CA THR A 341 -19.61 29.72 -8.49
C THR A 341 -20.99 29.15 -8.81
N PHE A 342 -21.96 29.45 -7.95
CA PHE A 342 -23.35 29.07 -8.17
C PHE A 342 -24.21 30.32 -8.16
N ARG A 343 -24.94 30.57 -9.25
CA ARG A 343 -25.76 31.78 -9.45
C ARG A 343 -24.96 33.07 -9.21
N GLY A 344 -23.75 33.14 -9.74
CA GLY A 344 -22.88 34.32 -9.63
C GLY A 344 -22.16 34.48 -8.30
N VAL A 345 -22.40 33.62 -7.30
CA VAL A 345 -21.73 33.72 -5.99
C VAL A 345 -20.76 32.54 -5.75
N PRO A 346 -19.46 32.79 -5.51
CA PRO A 346 -18.48 31.75 -5.23
C PRO A 346 -18.75 31.03 -3.91
N ALA A 347 -18.24 29.79 -3.77
CA ALA A 347 -18.39 29.02 -2.54
C ALA A 347 -17.73 29.74 -1.35
N GLY A 348 -16.47 30.17 -1.52
CA GLY A 348 -15.67 30.93 -0.56
C GLY A 348 -14.51 30.18 0.11
N PRO A 349 -14.69 28.96 0.67
CA PRO A 349 -13.65 28.29 1.44
C PRO A 349 -12.31 28.18 0.73
N VAL A 350 -11.20 28.27 1.47
CA VAL A 350 -9.86 28.06 0.94
C VAL A 350 -9.33 26.70 1.37
N GLN A 351 -8.92 25.87 0.42
CA GLN A 351 -8.22 24.64 0.71
C GLN A 351 -6.75 24.94 0.98
N ILE A 352 -6.25 24.56 2.15
CA ILE A 352 -4.86 24.68 2.57
C ILE A 352 -4.35 23.30 2.90
N ALA A 353 -3.37 22.84 2.11
CA ALA A 353 -2.72 21.53 2.24
C ALA A 353 -3.71 20.35 2.35
N GLY A 354 -4.84 20.41 1.64
CA GLY A 354 -5.81 19.33 1.53
C GLY A 354 -7.11 19.53 2.31
N ASP A 355 -7.12 20.41 3.31
CA ASP A 355 -8.27 20.71 4.15
C ASP A 355 -8.84 22.11 3.94
N PHE A 356 -10.14 22.29 4.20
CA PHE A 356 -10.82 23.56 3.98
C PHE A 356 -10.87 24.45 5.22
N TYR A 357 -10.59 25.73 5.00
CA TYR A 357 -10.60 26.78 6.00
C TYR A 357 -11.50 27.94 5.57
N CYS A 358 -11.90 28.75 6.54
CA CYS A 358 -12.51 30.06 6.32
C CYS A 358 -11.70 30.87 5.29
N PRO A 359 -12.33 31.65 4.39
CA PRO A 359 -11.58 32.44 3.40
C PRO A 359 -10.53 33.38 4.04
N ALA A 360 -10.74 33.82 5.28
CA ALA A 360 -9.79 34.65 6.02
C ALA A 360 -8.45 33.97 6.34
N ALA A 361 -8.43 32.63 6.38
CA ALA A 361 -7.22 31.85 6.60
C ALA A 361 -6.19 32.00 5.46
N ALA A 362 -6.62 32.44 4.27
CA ALA A 362 -5.74 32.61 3.12
C ALA A 362 -4.54 33.50 3.45
N ARG A 363 -4.75 34.59 4.21
CA ARG A 363 -3.68 35.54 4.61
C ARG A 363 -2.61 34.91 5.49
N ILE A 364 -2.97 33.93 6.31
CA ILE A 364 -2.05 33.19 7.21
C ILE A 364 -1.34 32.06 6.45
N ALA A 365 -2.01 31.50 5.45
CA ALA A 365 -1.48 30.43 4.62
C ALA A 365 -0.47 30.94 3.57
N THR A 366 -0.66 32.16 3.06
CA THR A 366 0.25 32.82 2.12
C THR A 366 1.50 33.35 2.82
N GLY A 367 2.49 32.46 3.01
CA GLY A 367 3.85 32.79 3.44
C GLY A 367 4.87 31.90 2.72
N THR A 368 6.16 32.22 2.82
CA THR A 368 7.26 31.48 2.18
C THR A 368 7.40 30.06 2.70
N THR A 369 7.06 29.82 3.97
CA THR A 369 7.23 28.51 4.62
C THR A 369 5.96 27.65 4.49
N ARG A 370 6.13 26.40 4.06
CA ARG A 370 5.04 25.42 3.88
C ARG A 370 4.48 24.95 5.23
N LEU A 371 3.17 24.67 5.28
CA LEU A 371 2.51 24.16 6.48
C LEU A 371 2.89 22.69 6.77
N VAL A 372 2.94 21.83 5.74
CA VAL A 372 3.29 20.41 5.90
C VAL A 372 4.80 20.22 5.74
N ARG A 373 5.50 19.93 6.84
CA ARG A 373 6.96 19.71 6.89
C ARG A 373 7.30 18.47 7.72
N LYS A 374 8.57 18.05 7.67
CA LYS A 374 9.10 17.05 8.60
C LYS A 374 9.30 17.69 9.96
N THR A 375 9.06 16.98 11.05
CA THR A 375 9.25 17.52 12.40
C THR A 375 10.71 17.93 12.62
N VAL A 376 11.67 17.14 12.14
CA VAL A 376 13.10 17.49 12.18
C VAL A 376 13.40 18.78 11.41
N ASP A 377 12.87 18.93 10.19
CA ASP A 377 13.07 20.15 9.40
C ASP A 377 12.45 21.38 10.07
N ILE A 378 11.46 21.23 10.95
CA ILE A 378 10.90 22.34 11.72
C ILE A 378 11.81 22.63 12.92
N LEU A 379 12.26 21.60 13.64
CA LEU A 379 13.15 21.72 14.80
C LEU A 379 14.49 22.36 14.44
N ASP A 380 15.02 22.08 13.25
CA ASP A 380 16.30 22.62 12.77
C ASP A 380 16.22 24.12 12.45
N ASP A 381 15.02 24.69 12.30
CA ASP A 381 14.87 26.14 12.21
C ASP A 381 14.95 26.77 13.61
N ASP A 382 15.61 27.92 13.74
CA ASP A 382 15.63 28.74 14.97
C ASP A 382 14.19 28.96 15.50
N ASP A 383 13.85 28.64 16.76
CA ASP A 383 12.48 28.69 17.32
C ASP A 383 11.38 28.02 16.43
N GLY A 384 11.73 27.00 15.66
CA GLY A 384 10.86 26.48 14.61
C GLY A 384 9.57 25.85 15.12
N PHE A 385 9.62 25.10 16.23
CA PHE A 385 8.43 24.51 16.85
C PHE A 385 7.47 25.58 17.37
N GLU A 386 7.96 26.57 18.11
CA GLU A 386 7.15 27.68 18.62
C GLU A 386 6.51 28.49 17.48
N ARG A 387 7.25 28.79 16.41
CA ARG A 387 6.67 29.46 15.23
C ARG A 387 5.62 28.62 14.52
N HIS A 388 5.85 27.32 14.39
CA HIS A 388 4.88 26.41 13.77
C HIS A 388 3.61 26.31 14.62
N ASP A 389 3.77 26.20 15.94
CA ASP A 389 2.66 26.11 16.89
C ASP A 389 1.82 27.39 16.92
N ARG A 390 2.44 28.58 16.97
CA ARG A 390 1.73 29.87 16.83
C ARG A 390 0.98 29.98 15.51
N ARG A 391 1.55 29.45 14.42
CA ARG A 391 0.86 29.42 13.13
C ARG A 391 -0.36 28.49 13.18
N LEU A 392 -0.26 27.34 13.84
CA LEU A 392 -1.39 26.43 14.05
C LEU A 392 -2.46 27.06 14.94
N GLU A 393 -2.07 27.77 16.00
CA GLU A 393 -2.97 28.53 16.89
C GLU A 393 -3.81 29.54 16.10
N ALA A 394 -3.18 30.24 15.15
CA ALA A 394 -3.89 31.19 14.31
C ALA A 394 -4.77 30.52 13.23
N LEU A 395 -4.35 29.35 12.72
CA LEU A 395 -4.97 28.72 11.55
C LEU A 395 -6.10 27.73 11.90
N LEU A 396 -5.89 26.88 12.89
CA LEU A 396 -6.82 25.78 13.23
C LEU A 396 -8.20 26.24 13.70
N PRO A 397 -8.38 27.36 14.41
CA PRO A 397 -9.71 27.90 14.71
C PRO A 397 -10.53 28.20 13.45
N MET A 398 -9.87 28.54 12.34
CA MET A 398 -10.51 28.81 11.05
C MET A 398 -10.77 27.56 10.21
N LEU A 399 -10.37 26.36 10.66
CA LEU A 399 -10.64 25.09 9.98
C LEU A 399 -12.16 24.89 9.87
N MET A 400 -12.68 24.60 8.69
CA MET A 400 -14.12 24.39 8.53
C MET A 400 -14.57 23.06 9.14
N GLY A 401 -15.76 23.07 9.75
CA GLY A 401 -16.44 21.84 10.12
C GLY A 401 -16.94 21.07 8.91
N THR A 402 -17.29 19.79 9.09
CA THR A 402 -17.62 18.88 7.98
C THR A 402 -18.90 18.09 8.26
N ASN A 403 -20.00 18.39 7.57
CA ASN A 403 -21.25 17.64 7.70
C ASN A 403 -21.25 16.35 6.87
N SER A 404 -20.30 16.22 5.95
CA SER A 404 -20.13 15.03 5.13
C SER A 404 -18.66 14.64 5.06
N ARG A 405 -18.41 13.37 4.73
CA ARG A 405 -17.16 12.96 4.06
C ARG A 405 -17.21 13.43 2.61
N PRO A 406 -16.10 13.46 1.87
CA PRO A 406 -16.18 13.59 0.42
C PRO A 406 -17.07 12.51 -0.17
N TYR A 407 -17.92 12.89 -1.12
CA TYR A 407 -18.85 11.98 -1.80
C TYR A 407 -18.98 12.37 -3.27
N ARG A 408 -19.36 11.39 -4.11
CA ARG A 408 -19.77 11.66 -5.49
C ARG A 408 -21.30 11.71 -5.55
N ALA A 409 -21.86 12.84 -5.93
CA ALA A 409 -23.30 12.95 -6.12
C ALA A 409 -23.74 12.04 -7.28
N ARG A 410 -24.86 11.33 -7.13
CA ARG A 410 -25.45 10.60 -8.25
C ARG A 410 -25.98 11.61 -9.27
N PRO A 411 -25.71 11.45 -10.58
CA PRO A 411 -26.35 12.29 -11.58
C PRO A 411 -27.86 12.16 -11.47
N GLN A 412 -28.59 13.29 -11.45
CA GLN A 412 -30.05 13.29 -11.49
C GLN A 412 -30.53 12.89 -12.90
N GLY A 413 -31.48 11.96 -12.97
CA GLY A 413 -32.12 11.53 -14.22
C GLY A 413 -31.49 10.29 -14.88
N ARG A 414 -32.09 9.85 -16.00
CA ARG A 414 -31.60 8.71 -16.81
C ARG A 414 -30.34 9.13 -17.58
N PRO A 415 -29.24 8.35 -17.57
CA PRO A 415 -28.05 8.65 -18.34
C PRO A 415 -28.39 8.83 -19.83
N ARG A 416 -27.87 9.90 -20.46
CA ARG A 416 -28.01 10.07 -21.92
C ARG A 416 -27.16 8.99 -22.60
N LYS A 417 -27.71 8.37 -23.66
CA LYS A 417 -27.11 7.22 -24.37
C LYS A 417 -25.71 7.50 -24.94
N ASP A 418 -25.37 8.78 -25.15
CA ASP A 418 -24.10 9.24 -25.75
C ASP A 418 -23.20 10.06 -24.80
N SER A 419 -23.53 10.16 -23.51
CA SER A 419 -22.57 10.77 -22.57
C SER A 419 -21.57 9.70 -22.14
N ASP A 420 -20.36 9.74 -22.71
CA ASP A 420 -19.19 9.15 -22.06
C ASP A 420 -19.20 9.60 -20.61
N SER A 421 -19.52 8.68 -19.70
CA SER A 421 -19.89 9.02 -18.33
C SER A 421 -18.65 9.51 -17.58
N ALA A 422 -18.34 10.81 -17.68
CA ALA A 422 -17.35 11.45 -16.84
C ALA A 422 -17.71 11.14 -15.38
N ARG A 423 -16.76 10.58 -14.63
CA ARG A 423 -16.97 10.29 -13.21
C ARG A 423 -17.49 11.56 -12.52
N PRO A 424 -18.57 11.49 -11.72
CA PRO A 424 -19.06 12.66 -11.02
C PRO A 424 -17.96 13.27 -10.16
N THR A 425 -17.87 14.59 -10.15
CA THR A 425 -16.95 15.35 -9.32
C THR A 425 -17.23 15.09 -7.84
N ALA A 426 -16.16 15.03 -7.04
CA ALA A 426 -16.28 14.86 -5.61
C ALA A 426 -16.80 16.16 -4.96
N ARG A 427 -17.61 16.03 -3.92
CA ARG A 427 -18.19 17.14 -3.15
C ARG A 427 -18.00 16.94 -1.66
N ILE A 428 -17.99 18.02 -0.90
CA ILE A 428 -17.96 18.01 0.56
C ILE A 428 -18.87 19.10 1.13
N ASP A 429 -19.57 18.79 2.22
CA ASP A 429 -20.42 19.73 2.94
C ASP A 429 -19.67 20.31 4.14
N LEU A 430 -19.48 21.62 4.12
CA LEU A 430 -18.67 22.36 5.07
C LEU A 430 -19.51 23.30 5.95
N VAL A 431 -19.04 23.52 7.18
CA VAL A 431 -19.68 24.40 8.17
C VAL A 431 -18.76 25.55 8.52
N CYS A 432 -19.32 26.76 8.61
CA CYS A 432 -18.59 27.95 9.02
C CYS A 432 -18.07 27.81 10.46
N PRO A 433 -16.76 28.00 10.73
CA PRO A 433 -16.20 27.85 12.07
C PRO A 433 -16.77 28.85 13.09
N ALA A 434 -17.24 30.02 12.63
CA ALA A 434 -17.86 31.01 13.49
C ALA A 434 -19.18 30.52 14.10
N VAL A 435 -19.96 29.75 13.33
CA VAL A 435 -21.23 29.13 13.79
C VAL A 435 -20.95 28.01 14.80
N GLN A 436 -19.74 27.44 14.77
CA GLN A 436 -19.28 26.44 15.73
C GLN A 436 -18.60 27.08 16.96
N GLY A 437 -18.64 28.42 17.08
CA GLY A 437 -18.07 29.15 18.21
C GLY A 437 -16.54 29.19 18.26
N ARG A 438 -15.84 28.78 17.20
CA ARG A 438 -14.36 28.70 17.20
C ARG A 438 -13.68 30.02 16.87
N VAL A 439 -14.41 30.91 16.20
CA VAL A 439 -13.95 32.26 15.85
C VAL A 439 -15.08 33.26 16.03
N ARG A 440 -14.75 34.49 16.42
CA ARG A 440 -15.67 35.63 16.42
C ARG A 440 -15.63 36.28 15.04
N CYS A 441 -16.78 36.40 14.37
CA CYS A 441 -16.85 36.97 13.03
C CYS A 441 -18.04 37.93 12.91
N PRO A 442 -17.83 39.19 12.47
CA PRO A 442 -18.92 40.16 12.34
C PRO A 442 -19.98 39.74 11.30
N LEU A 443 -19.58 38.92 10.30
CA LEU A 443 -20.52 38.37 9.31
C LEU A 443 -21.43 37.27 9.88
N LYS A 444 -21.19 36.83 11.12
CA LYS A 444 -22.01 35.87 11.89
C LYS A 444 -22.24 36.44 13.29
N PRO A 445 -23.19 37.38 13.48
CA PRO A 445 -23.35 38.13 14.73
C PRO A 445 -23.45 37.27 16.00
N ALA A 446 -24.10 36.12 15.93
CA ALA A 446 -24.19 35.18 17.06
C ALA A 446 -22.83 34.71 17.59
N SER A 447 -21.79 34.65 16.75
CA SER A 447 -20.43 34.27 17.15
C SER A 447 -19.71 35.36 17.96
N MET A 448 -20.16 36.61 17.92
CA MET A 448 -19.49 37.74 18.57
C MET A 448 -19.67 37.75 20.10
N VAL A 449 -20.64 36.96 20.61
CA VAL A 449 -20.94 36.77 22.03
C VAL A 449 -19.88 35.90 22.73
N ALA A 450 -19.08 35.14 21.97
CA ALA A 450 -17.98 34.36 22.54
C ALA A 450 -16.95 35.27 23.24
N GLY A 451 -16.28 34.73 24.26
CA GLY A 451 -15.36 35.47 25.11
C GLY A 451 -14.12 36.00 24.37
N PRO A 452 -13.39 36.95 24.97
CA PRO A 452 -12.23 37.62 24.36
C PRO A 452 -11.09 36.65 23.99
N GLU A 453 -11.01 35.48 24.62
CA GLU A 453 -10.07 34.40 24.31
C GLU A 453 -10.32 33.73 22.95
N THR A 454 -11.53 33.88 22.39
CA THR A 454 -11.86 33.33 21.07
C THR A 454 -11.31 34.25 19.96
N PRO A 455 -10.51 33.74 19.02
CA PRO A 455 -9.88 34.55 17.99
C PRO A 455 -10.92 35.26 17.12
N THR A 456 -10.68 36.55 16.86
CA THR A 456 -11.58 37.38 16.06
C THR A 456 -11.08 37.47 14.62
N VAL A 457 -11.94 37.16 13.67
CA VAL A 457 -11.68 37.29 12.23
C VAL A 457 -12.24 38.62 11.75
N THR A 458 -11.47 39.35 10.94
CA THR A 458 -11.84 40.65 10.34
C THR A 458 -11.91 40.55 8.82
N PRO A 459 -13.03 40.04 8.25
CA PRO A 459 -13.23 39.99 6.81
C PRO A 459 -13.18 41.39 6.19
N SER A 460 -12.53 41.51 5.03
CA SER A 460 -12.55 42.75 4.23
C SER A 460 -13.61 42.72 3.13
N TRP A 461 -14.63 41.87 3.29
CA TRP A 461 -15.69 41.59 2.33
C TRP A 461 -17.01 41.43 3.07
N ASN A 462 -18.11 41.48 2.33
CA ASN A 462 -19.47 41.35 2.83
C ASN A 462 -19.92 39.90 2.86
N ALA A 463 -20.95 39.59 3.65
CA ALA A 463 -21.45 38.22 3.77
C ALA A 463 -21.92 37.63 2.42
N GLU A 464 -22.44 38.47 1.53
CA GLU A 464 -22.99 38.09 0.22
C GLU A 464 -21.91 37.71 -0.81
N ASP A 465 -20.66 38.12 -0.60
CA ASP A 465 -19.56 37.85 -1.53
C ASP A 465 -19.20 36.35 -1.57
N PHE A 466 -19.49 35.61 -0.51
CA PHE A 466 -19.23 34.17 -0.42
C PHE A 466 -20.42 33.40 0.13
N ARG A 467 -20.79 32.30 -0.53
CA ARG A 467 -21.89 31.43 -0.07
C ARG A 467 -21.66 30.88 1.35
N CYS A 468 -20.41 30.60 1.74
CA CYS A 468 -20.08 30.14 3.10
C CYS A 468 -20.19 31.23 4.18
N CYS A 469 -20.21 32.50 3.80
CA CYS A 469 -20.38 33.63 4.70
C CYS A 469 -21.87 34.02 4.79
N ALA A 470 -22.58 34.05 3.66
CA ALA A 470 -24.03 34.25 3.64
C ALA A 470 -24.76 33.12 4.35
N LYS A 471 -24.46 31.86 3.98
CA LYS A 471 -25.03 30.66 4.60
C LYS A 471 -24.11 30.16 5.70
N SER A 472 -24.65 29.42 6.67
CA SER A 472 -23.83 28.80 7.73
C SER A 472 -23.16 27.49 7.29
N GLN A 473 -23.62 26.94 6.17
CA GLN A 473 -23.15 25.69 5.57
C GLN A 473 -23.04 25.86 4.05
N VAL A 474 -22.08 25.18 3.42
CA VAL A 474 -21.86 25.23 1.98
C VAL A 474 -21.42 23.86 1.46
N THR A 475 -21.96 23.44 0.32
CA THR A 475 -21.41 22.33 -0.45
C THR A 475 -20.37 22.87 -1.42
N VAL A 476 -19.16 22.34 -1.33
CA VAL A 476 -18.05 22.63 -2.24
C VAL A 476 -17.84 21.44 -3.16
N GLU A 477 -17.84 21.70 -4.46
CA GLU A 477 -17.37 20.76 -5.47
C GLU A 477 -15.86 20.94 -5.62
N TYR A 478 -15.09 19.85 -5.51
CA TYR A 478 -13.64 19.92 -5.63
C TYR A 478 -13.25 20.16 -7.09
N SER A 479 -12.35 21.11 -7.32
CA SER A 479 -11.61 21.16 -8.57
C SER A 479 -10.66 19.97 -8.69
N ARG A 480 -10.10 19.73 -9.88
CA ARG A 480 -9.17 18.62 -10.09
C ARG A 480 -7.94 18.71 -9.18
N ASP A 481 -7.39 19.90 -9.03
CA ASP A 481 -6.20 20.12 -8.20
C ASP A 481 -6.54 20.10 -6.70
N GLN A 482 -7.70 20.63 -6.31
CA GLN A 482 -8.17 20.50 -4.94
C GLN A 482 -8.43 19.03 -4.58
N TRP A 483 -9.05 18.26 -5.48
CA TRP A 483 -9.31 16.84 -5.26
C TRP A 483 -8.03 16.05 -5.15
N ARG A 484 -7.01 16.35 -5.96
CA ARG A 484 -5.69 15.69 -5.87
C ARG A 484 -5.00 15.88 -4.53
N MET A 485 -5.28 16.97 -3.82
CA MET A 485 -4.71 17.24 -2.51
C MET A 485 -5.65 16.92 -1.35
N ALA A 486 -6.91 16.59 -1.61
CA ALA A 486 -7.91 16.46 -0.57
C ALA A 486 -7.51 15.44 0.52
N THR A 487 -7.72 15.84 1.77
CA THR A 487 -7.70 14.99 2.96
C THR A 487 -9.02 15.21 3.71
N TRP A 488 -9.51 14.20 4.43
CA TRP A 488 -10.82 14.28 5.09
C TRP A 488 -10.88 13.53 6.42
N GLY A 489 -9.77 13.58 7.14
CA GLY A 489 -9.62 12.99 8.46
C GLY A 489 -8.66 13.84 9.29
N MET A 490 -7.39 13.45 9.29
CA MET A 490 -6.35 14.16 10.02
C MET A 490 -5.88 15.39 9.23
N THR A 491 -5.88 16.57 9.86
CA THR A 491 -5.58 17.86 9.22
C THR A 491 -4.10 18.00 8.89
N PRO A 492 -3.70 18.10 7.61
CA PRO A 492 -2.29 18.13 7.25
C PRO A 492 -1.53 19.32 7.83
N GLY A 493 -0.38 19.03 8.41
CA GLY A 493 0.51 20.02 9.02
C GLY A 493 0.22 20.33 10.49
N SER A 494 -0.86 19.79 11.08
CA SER A 494 -1.01 19.77 12.53
C SER A 494 0.04 18.84 13.19
N TRP A 495 0.24 18.97 14.50
CA TRP A 495 1.11 18.07 15.25
C TRP A 495 0.61 16.62 15.21
N GLU A 496 -0.70 16.40 15.30
CA GLU A 496 -1.33 15.07 15.14
C GLU A 496 -0.95 14.45 13.80
N HIS A 497 -1.07 15.22 12.70
CA HIS A 497 -0.69 14.76 11.37
C HIS A 497 0.78 14.42 11.27
N ALA A 498 1.65 15.35 11.67
CA ALA A 498 3.08 15.19 11.51
C ALA A 498 3.62 13.99 12.32
N THR A 499 3.20 13.87 13.58
CA THR A 499 3.65 12.81 14.48
C THR A 499 3.15 11.42 14.06
N TYR A 500 1.87 11.32 13.68
CA TYR A 500 1.29 10.06 13.21
C TYR A 500 1.90 9.62 11.87
N PHE A 501 1.97 10.52 10.88
CA PHE A 501 2.50 10.19 9.56
C PHE A 501 3.94 9.69 9.63
N GLU A 502 4.81 10.36 10.39
CA GLU A 502 6.21 9.95 10.54
C GLU A 502 6.35 8.58 11.20
N ALA A 503 5.58 8.33 12.26
CA ALA A 503 5.59 7.06 12.95
C ALA A 503 5.07 5.91 12.06
N ALA A 504 3.99 6.14 11.31
CA ALA A 504 3.39 5.17 10.40
C ALA A 504 4.32 4.83 9.22
N ARG A 505 4.98 5.84 8.63
CA ARG A 505 5.98 5.63 7.57
C ARG A 505 7.19 4.84 8.05
N ALA A 506 7.77 5.22 9.18
CA ALA A 506 8.93 4.52 9.75
C ALA A 506 8.63 3.04 10.05
N LEU A 507 7.40 2.73 10.46
CA LEU A 507 6.97 1.37 10.75
C LEU A 507 7.04 0.46 9.52
N THR A 508 6.65 0.96 8.34
CA THR A 508 6.63 0.15 7.10
C THR A 508 8.02 -0.07 6.53
N GLU A 509 8.89 0.95 6.58
CA GLU A 509 10.31 0.81 6.25
C GLU A 509 10.97 -0.26 7.14
N GLN A 510 10.61 -0.28 8.43
CA GLN A 510 11.05 -1.34 9.34
C GLN A 510 10.53 -2.72 8.91
N ARG A 511 9.28 -2.85 8.42
CA ARG A 511 8.74 -4.14 7.95
C ARG A 511 9.54 -4.71 6.79
N PHE A 512 9.87 -3.87 5.80
CA PHE A 512 10.68 -4.30 4.67
C PHE A 512 12.13 -4.59 5.07
N SER A 513 12.66 -3.91 6.09
CA SER A 513 13.96 -4.26 6.67
C SER A 513 13.95 -5.63 7.35
N VAL A 514 12.88 -5.95 8.10
CA VAL A 514 12.68 -7.29 8.69
C VAL A 514 12.55 -8.34 7.59
N MET A 515 11.76 -8.07 6.55
CA MET A 515 11.59 -8.97 5.40
C MET A 515 12.95 -9.29 4.76
N LYS A 516 13.78 -8.29 4.51
CA LYS A 516 15.11 -8.45 3.90
C LYS A 516 16.22 -8.85 4.88
N SER A 517 15.86 -9.17 6.13
CA SER A 517 16.82 -9.57 7.14
C SER A 517 17.33 -11.00 6.90
N VAL A 518 18.65 -11.16 6.99
CA VAL A 518 19.30 -12.48 6.94
C VAL A 518 18.82 -13.40 8.07
N HIS A 519 18.39 -12.83 9.20
CA HIS A 519 17.93 -13.58 10.36
C HIS A 519 16.46 -14.02 10.30
N VAL A 520 15.71 -13.62 9.27
CA VAL A 520 14.28 -13.98 9.11
C VAL A 520 14.09 -14.99 7.99
N ALA A 521 14.42 -14.61 6.75
CA ALA A 521 14.26 -15.48 5.59
C ALA A 521 15.58 -15.73 4.85
N GLY A 522 16.64 -14.96 5.12
CA GLY A 522 17.90 -15.09 4.38
C GLY A 522 17.84 -14.59 2.93
N ILE A 523 16.76 -13.92 2.54
CA ILE A 523 16.51 -13.47 1.16
C ILE A 523 16.57 -11.94 1.11
N SER A 524 17.34 -11.42 0.15
CA SER A 524 17.42 -9.99 -0.18
C SER A 524 17.09 -9.73 -1.66
N ASP A 525 17.39 -10.72 -2.51
CA ASP A 525 17.10 -10.75 -3.94
C ASP A 525 16.68 -12.16 -4.39
N LEU A 526 16.19 -12.23 -5.63
CA LEU A 526 15.70 -13.46 -6.26
C LEU A 526 16.47 -13.76 -7.55
N HIS A 527 17.76 -13.42 -7.62
CA HIS A 527 18.63 -13.73 -8.77
C HIS A 527 18.71 -15.24 -9.07
N TRP A 528 18.52 -16.07 -8.04
CA TRP A 528 18.55 -17.53 -8.09
C TRP A 528 17.18 -18.17 -8.37
N SER A 529 16.10 -17.38 -8.37
CA SER A 529 14.74 -17.89 -8.45
C SER A 529 14.38 -18.43 -9.85
N GLY A 530 13.24 -19.13 -9.92
CA GLY A 530 12.67 -19.56 -11.19
C GLY A 530 12.37 -18.37 -12.12
N ARG A 531 12.21 -18.64 -13.41
CA ARG A 531 11.97 -17.60 -14.42
C ARG A 531 10.49 -17.33 -14.68
N ARG A 532 9.62 -18.21 -14.20
CA ARG A 532 8.16 -18.13 -14.36
C ARG A 532 7.55 -17.37 -13.19
N GLU A 533 6.59 -16.52 -13.50
CA GLU A 533 5.91 -15.62 -12.56
C GLU A 533 5.25 -16.34 -11.38
N PRO A 534 4.52 -17.46 -11.54
CA PRO A 534 3.91 -18.15 -10.41
C PRO A 534 4.91 -18.59 -9.35
N GLY A 535 6.05 -19.14 -9.77
CA GLY A 535 7.10 -19.57 -8.85
C GLY A 535 7.69 -18.41 -8.05
N ILE A 536 7.94 -17.28 -8.71
CA ILE A 536 8.44 -16.05 -8.06
C ILE A 536 7.39 -15.52 -7.07
N ALA A 537 6.13 -15.42 -7.49
CA ALA A 537 5.05 -14.87 -6.69
C ALA A 537 4.74 -15.71 -5.44
N ILE A 538 4.73 -17.05 -5.58
CA ILE A 538 4.60 -17.97 -4.44
C ILE A 538 5.77 -17.79 -3.46
N LEU A 539 7.01 -17.68 -3.96
CA LEU A 539 8.17 -17.43 -3.10
C LEU A 539 8.03 -16.11 -2.32
N VAL A 540 7.58 -15.05 -2.98
CA VAL A 540 7.29 -13.76 -2.31
C VAL A 540 6.21 -13.91 -1.25
N ALA A 541 5.13 -14.64 -1.53
CA ALA A 541 4.05 -14.88 -0.56
C ALA A 541 4.57 -15.60 0.69
N LEU A 542 5.35 -16.66 0.50
CA LEU A 542 5.96 -17.43 1.59
C LEU A 542 6.98 -16.59 2.38
N TRP A 543 7.72 -15.73 1.69
CA TRP A 543 8.67 -14.80 2.32
C TRP A 543 7.95 -13.77 3.21
N VAL A 544 6.86 -13.18 2.72
CA VAL A 544 6.00 -12.29 3.53
C VAL A 544 5.41 -13.03 4.71
N ALA A 545 4.97 -14.27 4.53
CA ALA A 545 4.42 -15.07 5.61
C ALA A 545 5.44 -15.39 6.72
N SER A 546 6.66 -15.79 6.36
CA SER A 546 7.76 -15.96 7.32
C SER A 546 8.06 -14.65 8.06
N THR A 547 8.00 -13.53 7.35
CA THR A 547 8.16 -12.19 7.94
C THR A 547 7.06 -11.90 8.97
N ASN A 548 5.80 -12.18 8.66
CA ASN A 548 4.68 -11.99 9.58
C ASN A 548 4.81 -12.83 10.85
N ARG A 549 5.26 -14.08 10.74
CA ARG A 549 5.56 -14.94 11.89
C ARG A 549 6.61 -14.32 12.80
N ALA A 550 7.75 -13.91 12.24
CA ALA A 550 8.81 -13.26 13.00
C ALA A 550 8.35 -11.96 13.68
N ILE A 551 7.46 -11.18 13.04
CA ILE A 551 6.88 -9.97 13.61
C ILE A 551 5.98 -10.31 14.80
N GLN A 552 5.09 -11.29 14.67
CA GLN A 552 4.17 -11.71 15.73
C GLN A 552 4.94 -12.26 16.94
N ASP A 553 5.95 -13.09 16.72
CA ASP A 553 6.84 -13.61 17.77
C ASP A 553 7.59 -12.48 18.48
N SER A 554 8.07 -11.48 17.73
CA SER A 554 8.74 -10.33 18.33
C SER A 554 7.79 -9.46 19.14
N HIS A 555 6.55 -9.27 18.64
CA HIS A 555 5.53 -8.47 19.29
C HIS A 555 5.07 -9.12 20.61
N SER A 556 4.77 -10.42 20.59
CA SER A 556 4.34 -11.18 21.77
C SER A 556 5.39 -11.13 22.89
N ARG A 557 6.68 -11.24 22.55
CA ARG A 557 7.81 -11.13 23.50
C ARG A 557 8.00 -9.71 24.06
N ARG A 558 7.60 -8.66 23.32
CA ARG A 558 7.91 -7.25 23.64
C ARG A 558 6.72 -6.43 24.17
N ARG A 559 5.51 -7.01 24.23
CA ARG A 559 4.24 -6.31 24.55
C ARG A 559 4.26 -5.42 25.80
N LYS A 560 5.17 -5.63 26.76
CA LYS A 560 5.24 -4.87 28.03
C LYS A 560 6.28 -3.73 28.08
N ARG A 561 7.08 -3.43 27.04
CA ARG A 561 8.32 -2.63 27.20
C ARG A 561 8.53 -1.38 26.33
N ARG A 562 7.63 -0.98 25.42
CA ARG A 562 7.89 0.20 24.56
C ARG A 562 6.78 1.25 24.67
N THR A 563 7.14 2.42 25.17
CA THR A 563 6.37 3.65 24.96
C THR A 563 6.21 3.91 23.46
N SER A 564 5.00 4.20 23.01
CA SER A 564 4.70 4.57 21.62
C SER A 564 5.61 5.71 21.14
N SER A 565 6.13 5.60 19.91
CA SER A 565 6.94 6.64 19.29
C SER A 565 6.18 7.94 19.11
N ILE A 566 4.85 7.85 18.95
CA ILE A 566 3.96 9.02 18.86
C ILE A 566 3.94 9.72 20.22
N LYS A 567 3.69 8.99 21.31
CA LYS A 567 3.70 9.55 22.67
C LYS A 567 5.04 10.21 23.03
N ARG A 568 6.16 9.59 22.65
CA ARG A 568 7.49 10.19 22.84
C ARG A 568 7.67 11.49 22.06
N ARG A 569 7.19 11.54 20.82
CA ARG A 569 7.29 12.74 19.99
C ARG A 569 6.42 13.87 20.53
N TRP A 570 5.21 13.56 21.02
CA TRP A 570 4.36 14.53 21.71
C TRP A 570 5.02 15.11 22.95
N ALA A 571 5.60 14.25 23.81
CA ALA A 571 6.33 14.70 25.00
C ALA A 571 7.51 15.63 24.63
N HIS A 572 8.26 15.31 23.58
CA HIS A 572 9.35 16.16 23.09
C HIS A 572 8.85 17.52 22.59
N ILE A 573 7.73 17.57 21.85
CA ILE A 573 7.15 18.85 21.39
C ILE A 573 6.67 19.67 22.60
N GLU A 574 6.03 19.04 23.58
CA GLU A 574 5.56 19.72 24.79
C GLU A 574 6.71 20.25 25.66
N GLU A 575 7.80 19.48 25.80
CA GLU A 575 9.01 19.90 26.50
C GLU A 575 9.67 21.11 25.84
N ASP A 576 9.78 21.11 24.51
CA ASP A 576 10.35 22.21 23.73
C ASP A 576 9.49 23.49 23.80
N LEU A 577 8.16 23.36 23.68
CA LEU A 577 7.24 24.50 23.76
C LEU A 577 7.06 25.05 25.17
N GLY A 578 7.36 24.27 26.21
CA GLY A 578 7.05 24.59 27.61
C GLY A 578 5.55 24.65 27.94
N ARG A 579 4.69 24.18 27.02
CA ARG A 579 3.23 24.17 27.12
C ARG A 579 2.63 23.10 26.24
N ARG A 580 1.35 22.78 26.46
CA ARG A 580 0.63 21.84 25.63
C ARG A 580 0.57 22.33 24.17
N PRO A 581 0.95 21.51 23.17
CA PRO A 581 0.90 21.91 21.76
C PRO A 581 -0.53 22.11 21.29
N VAL A 582 -0.72 22.98 20.28
CA VAL A 582 -2.04 23.24 19.69
C VAL A 582 -2.57 21.97 19.03
N THR A 583 -3.85 21.69 19.23
CA THR A 583 -4.54 20.51 18.69
C THR A 583 -5.63 20.86 17.70
N ILE A 584 -5.97 19.93 16.81
CA ILE A 584 -7.06 20.08 15.84
C ILE A 584 -8.39 20.19 16.62
N PRO A 585 -9.22 21.23 16.37
CA PRO A 585 -10.53 21.32 17.00
C PRO A 585 -11.49 20.24 16.47
N PRO A 586 -12.48 19.79 17.27
CA PRO A 586 -13.54 18.90 16.80
C PRO A 586 -14.24 19.47 15.56
N ARG A 587 -14.33 18.67 14.48
CA ARG A 587 -14.82 19.18 13.20
C ARG A 587 -16.34 19.15 13.06
N THR A 588 -17.02 18.18 13.67
CA THR A 588 -18.48 18.11 13.92
C THR A 588 -18.80 16.79 14.60
#